data_AF-A0A839UFH8-F1
#
_entry.id   AF-A0A839UFH8-F1
#
_cell.length_a   1.000
_cell.length_b   1.000
_cell.length_c   1.000
_cell.angle_alpha   90.00
_cell.angle_beta   90.00
_cell.angle_gamma   90.00
#
_symmetry.space_group_name_H-M   'P 1'
#
loop_
_entity.id
_entity.type
_entity.pdbx_description
1 polymer ?
#
loop_
_entity_poly.entity_id
_entity_poly.type
_entity_poly.pdbx_seq_one_letter_code
_entity_poly.pdbx_strand_id
1 'polypeptide(L)' 'MRIASPRSAEDDEQREAEWREAMRDQFLDKVSSNEMYAIAQEALAAGWGLQEVQRAIDALVEDKAREAGAGSC' A
#
# COMPACT_ATOMS: atom_id res chain seq x y z
N MET A 1 -8.29 0.15 -37.89
CA MET A 1 -7.00 -0.13 -37.21
C MET A 1 -7.01 0.65 -35.90
N ARG A 2 -7.21 0.00 -34.74
CA ARG A 2 -7.15 0.68 -33.44
C ARG A 2 -5.68 0.74 -33.04
N ILE A 3 -5.09 1.92 -33.13
CA ILE A 3 -3.73 2.18 -32.66
C ILE A 3 -3.81 2.07 -31.14
N ALA A 4 -3.26 0.99 -30.57
CA ALA A 4 -3.02 0.93 -29.14
C ALA A 4 -2.03 2.06 -28.83
N SER A 5 -2.48 3.12 -28.17
CA SER A 5 -1.57 4.16 -27.70
C SER A 5 -0.58 3.52 -26.74
N PRO A 6 0.72 3.88 -26.81
CA PRO A 6 1.68 3.42 -25.83
C PRO A 6 1.21 3.91 -24.46
N ARG A 7 0.98 3.00 -23.51
CA ARG A 7 0.72 3.39 -22.11
C ARG A 7 1.92 4.20 -21.63
N SER A 8 1.68 5.40 -21.11
CA SER A 8 2.75 6.19 -20.54
C SER A 8 3.12 5.62 -19.17
N ALA A 9 4.37 5.77 -18.74
CA ALA A 9 4.79 5.39 -17.39
C ALA A 9 3.95 6.11 -16.32
N GLU A 10 3.51 7.34 -16.62
CA GLU A 10 2.63 8.15 -15.79
C GLU A 10 1.25 7.50 -15.58
N ASP A 11 0.68 6.86 -16.61
CA ASP A 11 -0.60 6.12 -16.52
C ASP A 11 -0.48 4.88 -15.60
N ASP A 12 0.70 4.27 -15.54
CA ASP A 12 0.93 3.10 -14.68
C ASP A 12 1.18 3.52 -13.23
N GLU A 13 1.92 4.61 -12.99
CA GLU A 13 2.12 5.17 -11.65
C GLU A 13 0.80 5.66 -11.02
N GLN A 14 -0.06 6.31 -11.82
CA GLN A 14 -1.36 6.79 -11.35
C GLN A 14 -2.29 5.64 -10.98
N ARG A 15 -2.34 4.59 -11.81
CA ARG A 15 -3.12 3.38 -11.54
C ARG A 15 -2.63 2.63 -10.30
N GLU A 16 -1.31 2.58 -10.08
CA GLU A 16 -0.73 1.95 -8.90
C GLU A 16 -1.09 2.74 -7.63
N ALA A 17 -1.09 4.07 -7.69
CA ALA A 17 -1.52 4.92 -6.59
C ALA A 17 -3.00 4.71 -6.26
N GLU A 18 -3.89 4.67 -7.26
CA GLU A 18 -5.31 4.37 -7.08
C GLU A 18 -5.54 2.98 -6.48
N TRP A 19 -4.77 1.97 -6.92
CA TRP A 19 -4.85 0.62 -6.37
C TRP A 19 -4.43 0.59 -4.90
N ARG A 20 -3.31 1.24 -4.54
CA ARG A 20 -2.85 1.32 -3.14
C ARG A 20 -3.87 2.04 -2.26
N GLU A 21 -4.50 3.11 -2.76
CA GLU A 21 -5.55 3.82 -2.04
C GLU A 21 -6.78 2.92 -1.81
N ALA A 22 -7.25 2.20 -2.84
CA ALA A 22 -8.36 1.27 -2.72
C ALA A 22 -8.07 0.11 -1.74
N MET A 23 -6.82 -0.37 -1.70
CA MET A 23 -6.38 -1.40 -0.77
C MET A 23 -6.40 -0.90 0.67
N ARG A 24 -5.94 0.33 0.92
CA ARG A 24 -6.02 0.97 2.23
C ARG A 24 -7.47 1.10 2.68
N ASP A 25 -8.34 1.63 1.83
CA ASP A 25 -9.76 1.81 2.17
C ASP A 25 -10.42 0.49 2.59
N GLN A 26 -10.06 -0.63 1.94
CA GLN A 26 -10.64 -1.94 2.22
C GLN A 26 -10.02 -2.69 3.41
N PHE A 27 -8.71 -2.57 3.62
CA PHE A 27 -7.97 -3.45 4.52
C PHE A 27 -7.27 -2.74 5.68
N LEU A 28 -7.25 -1.41 5.72
CA LEU A 28 -6.63 -0.68 6.83
C LEU A 28 -7.29 -1.01 8.17
N ASP A 29 -8.62 -1.17 8.20
CA ASP A 29 -9.36 -1.59 9.40
C ASP A 29 -9.04 -3.03 9.86
N LYS A 30 -8.39 -3.83 9.02
CA LYS A 30 -7.91 -5.17 9.37
C LYS A 30 -6.52 -5.14 10.01
N VAL A 31 -5.80 -4.03 9.89
CA VAL A 31 -4.54 -3.83 10.60
C VAL A 31 -4.86 -3.48 12.05
N SER A 32 -4.37 -4.30 12.98
CA SER A 32 -4.61 -4.08 14.39
C SER A 32 -3.84 -2.88 14.92
N SER A 33 -4.34 -2.27 16.00
CA SER A 33 -3.64 -1.17 16.68
C SER A 33 -2.26 -1.59 17.20
N ASN A 34 -2.06 -2.87 17.52
CA ASN A 34 -0.76 -3.41 17.95
C ASN A 34 0.26 -3.42 16.80
N GLU A 35 -0.16 -3.82 15.60
CA GLU A 35 0.70 -3.81 14.40
C GLU A 35 1.06 -2.37 14.01
N MET A 36 0.09 -1.45 14.05
CA MET A 36 0.33 -0.02 13.82
C MET A 36 1.30 0.56 14.86
N TYR A 37 1.14 0.18 16.14
CA TYR A 37 2.03 0.62 17.21
C TYR A 37 3.45 0.06 17.06
N ALA A 38 3.60 -1.18 16.59
CA ALA A 38 4.90 -1.78 16.32
C ALA A 38 5.66 -0.98 15.24
N ILE A 39 4.98 -0.61 14.14
CA ILE A 39 5.57 0.28 13.11
C ILE A 39 5.97 1.61 13.71
N ALA A 40 5.12 2.23 14.54
CA ALA A 40 5.44 3.52 15.14
C ALA A 40 6.68 3.45 16.05
N GLN A 41 6.83 2.37 16.82
CA GLN A 41 8.01 2.15 17.67
C GLN A 41 9.27 1.92 16.84
N GLU A 42 9.18 1.10 15.80
CA GLU A 42 10.31 0.83 14.91
C GLU A 42 10.73 2.10 14.15
N ALA A 43 9.76 2.86 13.65
CA ALA A 43 9.98 4.13 12.97
C ALA A 43 10.70 5.15 13.86
N LEU A 44 10.30 5.25 15.12
CA LEU A 44 10.96 6.12 16.10
C LEU A 44 12.38 5.65 16.41
N ALA A 45 12.58 4.34 16.60
CA ALA A 45 13.88 3.78 16.92
C ALA A 45 14.88 3.89 15.76
N ALA A 46 14.42 3.71 14.53
CA ALA A 46 15.22 3.76 13.32
C ALA A 46 15.31 5.15 12.68
N GLY A 47 14.53 6.13 13.17
CA GLY A 47 14.51 7.49 12.65
C GLY A 47 13.86 7.60 11.26
N TRP A 48 12.85 6.78 10.98
CA TRP A 48 12.16 6.76 9.69
C TRP A 48 11.42 8.07 9.41
N GLY A 49 11.46 8.49 8.15
CA GLY A 49 10.61 9.55 7.64
C GLY A 49 9.18 9.07 7.37
N LEU A 50 8.28 10.03 7.09
CA LEU A 50 6.87 9.75 6.82
C LEU A 50 6.67 8.75 5.67
N GLN A 51 7.51 8.80 4.63
CA GLN A 51 7.39 7.92 3.48
C GLN A 51 7.73 6.46 3.82
N GLU A 52 8.69 6.23 4.71
CA GLU A 52 9.07 4.87 5.15
C GLU A 52 7.99 4.27 6.05
N VAL A 53 7.45 5.06 6.98
CA VAL A 53 6.28 4.66 7.78
C VAL A 53 5.11 4.31 6.88
N GLN A 54 4.84 5.13 5.87
CA GLN A 54 3.75 4.92 4.95
C GLN A 54 3.90 3.64 4.12
N ARG A 55 5.11 3.32 3.68
CA ARG A 55 5.44 2.04 3.01
C ARG A 55 5.26 0.83 3.93
N ALA A 56 5.64 0.95 5.20
CA ALA A 56 5.45 -0.14 6.16
C ALA A 56 3.95 -0.43 6.40
N ILE A 57 3.13 0.61 6.49
CA ILE A 57 1.67 0.47 6.59
C ILE A 57 1.10 -0.17 5.31
N ASP A 58 1.56 0.23 4.14
CA ASP A 58 1.14 -0.37 2.86
C ASP A 58 1.45 -1.87 2.80
N ALA A 59 2.65 -2.25 3.23
CA ALA A 59 3.03 -3.66 3.28
C ALA A 59 2.11 -4.48 4.21
N LEU A 60 1.72 -3.92 5.37
CA LEU A 60 0.75 -4.58 6.25
C LEU A 60 -0.64 -4.71 5.61
N VAL A 61 -1.13 -3.64 4.98
CA VAL A 61 -2.43 -3.63 4.30
C VAL A 61 -2.45 -4.67 3.17
N GLU A 62 -1.39 -4.76 2.38
CA GLU A 62 -1.23 -5.79 1.35
C GLU A 62 -1.22 -7.20 1.94
N ASP A 63 -0.57 -7.39 3.09
CA ASP A 63 -0.56 -8.69 3.76
C ASP A 63 -1.96 -9.08 4.24
N LYS A 64 -2.72 -8.15 4.83
CA LYS A 64 -4.12 -8.38 5.23
C LYS A 64 -5.02 -8.68 4.04
N ALA A 65 -4.81 -8.00 2.93
CA ALA A 65 -5.54 -8.29 1.69
C ALA A 65 -5.22 -9.69 1.18
N ARG A 66 -3.94 -10.10 1.20
CA ARG A 66 -3.51 -11.44 0.81
C ARG A 66 -4.11 -12.51 1.72
N GLU A 67 -4.11 -12.31 3.04
CA GLU A 67 -4.76 -13.19 4.02
C GLU A 67 -6.27 -13.35 3.73
N ALA A 68 -6.91 -12.28 3.27
CA ALA A 68 -8.32 -12.27 2.89
C ALA A 68 -8.60 -12.83 1.49
N GLY A 69 -7.57 -13.26 0.74
CA GLY A 69 -7.69 -13.78 -0.62
C GLY A 69 -7.79 -12.70 -1.71
N ALA A 70 -7.61 -11.43 -1.35
CA ALA A 70 -7.46 -10.31 -2.28
C ALA A 70 -5.97 -10.16 -2.65
N GLY A 71 -5.48 -11.04 -3.53
CA GLY A 71 -4.07 -11.07 -3.96
C GLY A 71 -3.87 -10.60 -5.40
N SER A 72 -3.19 -9.46 -5.55
CA SER A 72 -2.66 -8.71 -6.72
C SER A 72 -3.55 -8.47 -7.95
N CYS A 73 -3.45 -7.25 -8.49
CA CYS A 73 -3.77 -6.95 -9.89
C CYS A 73 -2.93 -7.78 -10.86
#